data_AF-A0A7Y5KUH9-F1
#
_entry.id   AF-A0A7Y5KUH9-F1
#
_cell.length_a   1.000
_cell.length_b   1.000
_cell.length_c   1.000
_cell.angle_alpha   90.00
_cell.angle_beta   90.00
_cell.angle_gamma   90.00
#
_symmetry.space_group_name_H-M   'P 1'
#
loop_
_entity.id
_entity.type
_entity.pdbx_description
1 polymer ?
#
loop_
_entity_poly.entity_id
_entity_poly.type
_entity_poly.pdbx_seq_one_letter_code
_entity_poly.pdbx_strand_id
1 'polypeptide(L)'
;MLALSAGFVALCAVLAVNMVLIFAAPPSEPAVAPSPSIAEPAPAASVEEVASADAPPADSPEAGELKLLGGEEEEPVASAPTFRTVGEAAARSCTTSTIDGLSRQIVQQSRCVDEDAFVALPRRPNLAAAPHVFLYFNRTARDALVKVLDSQRGKTMKIQSALRTVAQQYMLRRWSTQKRCGIKMATPPGQSNHETGLALDISEPGQWRAALKSQGFRWLGAMDPVHFDYTRAPKGSAVDVIAFQQLWNRNHPDDKIAENGRYTAETEKRIAMSPAGGFARGAGCDRQKAGAGKATPARSGR
;
A
#
# COMPACT_ATOMS: atom_id res chain seq x y z
N MET A 1 -26.75 -39.12 -49.68
CA MET A 1 -25.83 -39.22 -48.53
C MET A 1 -24.50 -39.81 -48.98
N LEU A 2 -23.57 -39.01 -49.51
CA LEU A 2 -22.18 -39.42 -49.82
C LEU A 2 -21.40 -38.17 -50.29
N ALA A 3 -21.06 -37.27 -49.38
CA ALA A 3 -20.17 -36.12 -49.67
C ALA A 3 -19.60 -35.50 -48.38
N LEU A 4 -19.30 -36.31 -47.36
CA LEU A 4 -18.82 -35.82 -46.05
C LEU A 4 -17.77 -36.76 -45.43
N SER A 5 -16.83 -37.25 -46.24
CA SER A 5 -15.74 -38.12 -45.75
C SER A 5 -14.33 -37.69 -46.15
N ALA A 6 -14.16 -36.87 -47.19
CA ALA A 6 -12.81 -36.46 -47.63
C ALA A 6 -12.20 -35.32 -46.80
N GLY A 7 -13.01 -34.37 -46.31
CA GLY A 7 -12.52 -33.19 -45.59
C GLY A 7 -11.94 -33.49 -44.20
N PHE A 8 -12.47 -34.51 -43.52
CA PHE A 8 -12.05 -34.84 -42.15
C PHE A 8 -10.69 -35.56 -42.12
N VAL A 9 -10.40 -36.39 -43.13
CA VAL A 9 -9.12 -37.10 -43.23
C VAL A 9 -7.97 -36.14 -43.53
N ALA A 10 -8.20 -35.13 -44.38
CA ALA A 10 -7.20 -34.10 -44.67
C ALA A 10 -6.86 -33.24 -43.44
N LEU A 11 -7.85 -32.89 -42.62
CA LEU A 11 -7.63 -32.09 -41.41
C LEU A 11 -6.86 -32.87 -40.34
N CYS A 12 -7.15 -34.16 -40.16
CA CYS A 12 -6.41 -35.02 -39.23
C CYS A 12 -4.95 -35.24 -39.67
N ALA A 13 -4.67 -35.34 -40.98
CA ALA A 13 -3.31 -35.46 -41.50
C ALA A 13 -2.46 -34.20 -41.26
N VAL A 14 -3.05 -33.01 -41.45
CA VAL A 14 -2.36 -31.73 -41.19
C VAL A 14 -2.04 -31.55 -39.70
N LEU A 15 -2.96 -31.93 -38.81
CA LEU A 15 -2.74 -31.86 -37.36
C LEU A 15 -1.67 -32.85 -36.87
N ALA A 16 -1.61 -34.05 -37.46
CA ALA A 16 -0.58 -35.04 -37.13
C ALA A 16 0.83 -34.61 -37.57
N VAL A 17 0.97 -34.00 -38.76
CA VAL A 17 2.26 -33.49 -39.25
C VAL A 17 2.75 -32.30 -38.41
N ASN A 18 1.84 -31.41 -37.98
CA ASN A 18 2.22 -30.26 -37.14
C ASN A 18 2.67 -30.68 -35.72
N MET A 19 2.07 -31.73 -35.16
CA MET A 19 2.52 -32.28 -33.87
C MET A 19 3.90 -32.94 -33.95
N VAL A 20 4.23 -33.65 -35.02
CA VAL A 20 5.54 -34.30 -35.17
C VAL A 20 6.67 -33.26 -35.33
N LEU A 21 6.41 -32.12 -35.97
CA LEU A 21 7.41 -31.05 -36.11
C LEU A 21 7.68 -30.28 -34.81
N ILE A 22 6.72 -30.24 -33.87
CA ILE A 22 6.89 -29.55 -32.58
C ILE A 22 7.73 -30.37 -31.60
N PHE A 23 7.70 -31.71 -31.68
CA PHE A 23 8.41 -32.60 -30.74
C PHE A 23 9.78 -33.09 -31.23
N ALA A 24 10.19 -32.77 -32.47
CA ALA A 24 11.49 -33.18 -33.02
C ALA A 24 12.58 -32.08 -32.94
N ALA A 25 12.29 -30.91 -32.36
CA ALA A 25 13.30 -29.86 -32.20
C ALA A 25 14.26 -30.21 -31.04
N PRO A 26 15.59 -30.25 -31.25
CA PRO A 26 16.53 -30.42 -30.17
C PRO A 26 16.47 -29.21 -29.21
N PRO A 27 16.72 -29.41 -27.91
CA PRO A 27 16.74 -28.31 -26.95
C PRO A 27 17.81 -27.30 -27.36
N SER A 28 17.40 -26.05 -27.54
CA SER A 28 18.33 -24.94 -27.80
C SER A 28 19.13 -24.70 -26.53
N GLU A 29 20.46 -24.82 -26.63
CA GLU A 29 21.35 -24.39 -25.55
C GLU A 29 21.14 -22.89 -25.26
N PRO A 30 21.10 -22.49 -23.99
CA PRO A 30 21.00 -21.08 -23.65
C PRO A 30 22.29 -20.37 -24.10
N ALA A 31 22.15 -19.38 -24.97
CA ALA A 31 23.22 -18.49 -25.36
C ALA A 31 23.82 -17.82 -24.12
N VAL A 32 25.09 -18.14 -23.83
CA VAL A 32 25.89 -17.47 -22.81
C VAL A 32 26.14 -16.03 -23.30
N ALA A 33 25.47 -15.07 -22.68
CA ALA A 33 25.76 -13.67 -22.91
C ALA A 33 27.18 -13.33 -22.39
N PRO A 34 27.97 -12.55 -23.12
CA PRO A 34 29.28 -12.12 -22.64
C PRO A 34 29.14 -11.25 -21.40
N SER A 35 29.92 -11.58 -20.37
CA SER A 35 30.03 -10.82 -19.13
C SER A 35 30.37 -9.34 -19.43
N PRO A 36 29.61 -8.37 -18.90
CA PRO A 36 30.02 -6.97 -18.99
C PRO A 36 31.27 -6.76 -18.12
N SER A 37 32.34 -6.33 -18.78
CA SER A 37 33.56 -5.82 -18.16
C SER A 37 33.19 -4.72 -17.17
N ILE A 38 33.64 -4.89 -15.92
CA ILE A 38 33.48 -3.89 -14.85
C ILE A 38 34.38 -2.71 -15.22
N ALA A 39 33.75 -1.65 -15.73
CA ALA A 39 34.39 -0.33 -15.77
C ALA A 39 34.46 0.19 -14.33
N GLU A 40 35.69 0.50 -13.94
CA GLU A 40 36.10 1.14 -12.69
C GLU A 40 35.29 2.43 -12.45
N PRO A 41 34.70 2.64 -11.25
CA PRO A 41 33.97 3.86 -10.98
C PRO A 41 34.93 5.05 -10.82
N ALA A 42 34.65 6.10 -11.59
CA ALA A 42 35.29 7.41 -11.46
C ALA A 42 35.15 7.95 -10.02
N PRO A 43 36.15 8.69 -9.50
CA PRO A 43 36.18 9.16 -8.13
C PRO A 43 35.04 10.14 -7.85
N ALA A 44 34.43 9.98 -6.67
CA ALA A 44 33.39 10.83 -6.14
C ALA A 44 33.88 12.28 -6.02
N ALA A 45 33.13 13.21 -6.59
CA ALA A 45 33.28 14.62 -6.31
C ALA A 45 32.93 14.87 -4.84
N SER A 46 33.95 15.26 -4.08
CA SER A 46 33.91 15.82 -2.74
C SER A 46 33.00 17.05 -2.71
N VAL A 47 31.97 16.99 -1.88
CA VAL A 47 31.19 18.16 -1.49
C VAL A 47 31.96 18.80 -0.33
N GLU A 48 32.52 19.98 -0.59
CA GLU A 48 33.24 20.76 0.40
C GLU A 48 32.31 21.20 1.54
N GLU A 49 32.80 20.96 2.74
CA GLU A 49 32.37 21.51 4.01
C GLU A 49 32.67 23.01 4.01
N VAL A 50 31.63 23.85 3.97
CA VAL A 50 31.79 25.30 4.20
C VAL A 50 31.55 25.55 5.68
N ALA A 51 32.65 25.62 6.42
CA ALA A 51 32.70 26.29 7.71
C ALA A 51 32.52 27.80 7.49
N SER A 52 31.64 28.43 8.27
CA SER A 52 31.79 29.85 8.60
C SER A 52 31.31 30.07 10.02
N ALA A 53 32.28 30.31 10.89
CA ALA A 53 32.09 31.07 12.11
C ALA A 53 31.75 32.52 11.73
N ASP A 54 30.80 33.14 12.43
CA ASP A 54 31.09 34.24 13.35
C ASP A 54 29.79 34.77 13.95
N ALA A 55 29.75 34.77 15.28
CA ALA A 55 28.74 35.46 16.06
C ALA A 55 29.36 36.76 16.59
N PRO A 56 28.72 37.92 16.40
CA PRO A 56 28.99 39.09 17.21
C PRO A 56 28.01 39.22 18.39
N PRO A 57 28.42 39.91 19.46
CA PRO A 57 27.81 39.83 20.78
C PRO A 57 26.55 40.69 20.93
N ALA A 58 25.84 40.39 22.03
CA ALA A 58 24.69 41.11 22.54
C ALA A 58 25.01 42.58 22.87
N ASP A 59 24.09 43.46 22.49
CA ASP A 59 23.84 44.72 23.20
C ASP A 59 22.34 44.98 23.25
N SER A 60 21.82 45.15 24.46
CA SER A 60 20.50 45.74 24.72
C SER A 60 20.61 47.25 24.61
N PRO A 61 19.55 47.91 24.14
CA PRO A 61 19.00 48.97 25.00
C PRO A 61 17.48 48.95 25.12
N GLU A 62 17.07 49.24 26.35
CA GLU A 62 15.93 50.02 26.82
C GLU A 62 14.53 49.94 26.18
N ALA A 63 13.58 49.93 27.12
CA ALA A 63 12.15 50.01 26.96
C ALA A 63 11.72 51.23 26.13
N GLY A 64 10.96 50.96 25.06
CA GLY A 64 10.25 51.94 24.26
C GLY A 64 8.89 51.41 23.87
N GLU A 65 7.88 51.86 24.62
CA GLU A 65 6.48 52.10 24.22
C GLU A 65 5.72 51.04 23.40
N LEU A 66 4.79 50.40 24.11
CA LEU A 66 3.75 49.50 23.62
C LEU A 66 2.89 50.20 22.55
N LYS A 67 3.05 49.84 21.27
CA LYS A 67 2.08 50.19 20.22
C LYS A 67 1.28 48.96 19.81
N LEU A 68 0.09 48.83 20.40
CA LEU A 68 -0.99 47.99 19.87
C LEU A 68 -1.36 48.50 18.47
N LEU A 69 -0.90 47.81 17.44
CA LEU A 69 -1.43 47.83 16.07
C LEU A 69 -1.33 46.36 15.64
N GLY A 70 -2.38 45.58 15.60
CA GLY A 70 -3.59 45.73 14.80
C GLY A 70 -3.83 44.30 14.31
N GLY A 71 -5.03 43.76 14.51
CA GLY A 71 -5.32 42.36 14.26
C GLY A 71 -4.91 41.95 12.85
N GLU A 72 -3.96 41.03 12.75
CA GLU A 72 -3.77 40.25 11.54
C GLU A 72 -5.03 39.39 11.40
N GLU A 73 -5.95 39.85 10.55
CA GLU A 73 -7.06 39.05 10.08
C GLU A 73 -6.47 37.78 9.46
N GLU A 74 -6.63 36.64 10.12
CA GLU A 74 -6.35 35.33 9.55
C GLU A 74 -7.23 35.16 8.29
N GLU A 75 -6.74 35.58 7.11
CA GLU A 75 -6.39 34.60 6.08
C GLU A 75 -7.30 33.36 6.07
N PRO A 76 -8.59 33.37 5.63
CA PRO A 76 -9.37 32.14 5.57
C PRO A 76 -8.62 31.11 4.71
N VAL A 77 -8.04 30.12 5.38
CA VAL A 77 -7.31 29.02 4.76
C VAL A 77 -8.27 28.34 3.81
N ALA A 78 -8.06 28.50 2.50
CA ALA A 78 -8.91 27.93 1.47
C ALA A 78 -9.12 26.43 1.77
N SER A 79 -10.39 26.02 1.95
CA SER A 79 -10.70 24.63 2.27
C SER A 79 -10.14 23.71 1.18
N ALA A 80 -9.45 22.64 1.57
CA ALA A 80 -8.93 21.66 0.63
C ALA A 80 -10.04 21.19 -0.34
N PRO A 81 -9.72 20.98 -1.63
CA PRO A 81 -10.72 20.59 -2.61
C PRO A 81 -11.39 19.26 -2.22
N THR A 82 -12.72 19.28 -2.11
CA THR A 82 -13.52 18.08 -1.87
C THR A 82 -13.83 17.39 -3.19
N PHE A 83 -13.52 16.09 -3.31
CA PHE A 83 -13.81 15.29 -4.49
C PHE A 83 -15.08 14.47 -4.30
N ARG A 84 -15.86 14.27 -5.37
CA ARG A 84 -17.08 13.46 -5.29
C ARG A 84 -16.75 11.99 -5.25
N THR A 85 -15.81 11.53 -6.09
CA THR A 85 -15.44 10.12 -6.19
C THR A 85 -13.94 9.90 -6.07
N VAL A 86 -13.53 8.67 -5.76
CA VAL A 86 -12.12 8.26 -5.76
C VAL A 86 -11.50 8.42 -7.15
N GLY A 87 -12.25 8.12 -8.22
CA GLY A 87 -11.77 8.29 -9.60
C GLY A 87 -11.47 9.76 -9.94
N GLU A 88 -12.33 10.67 -9.48
CA GLU A 88 -12.11 12.12 -9.62
C GLU A 88 -10.88 12.57 -8.82
N ALA A 89 -10.76 12.12 -7.58
CA ALA A 89 -9.58 12.40 -6.74
C ALA A 89 -8.29 11.88 -7.40
N ALA A 90 -8.28 10.64 -7.89
CA ALA A 90 -7.14 10.07 -8.61
C ALA A 90 -6.78 10.88 -9.88
N ALA A 91 -7.78 11.44 -10.56
CA ALA A 91 -7.57 12.25 -11.75
C ALA A 91 -7.03 13.65 -11.43
N ARG A 92 -7.34 14.24 -10.28
CA ARG A 92 -7.13 15.68 -10.03
C ARG A 92 -6.23 16.01 -8.82
N SER A 93 -5.90 15.03 -7.98
CA SER A 93 -5.01 15.21 -6.83
C SER A 93 -3.72 14.41 -6.96
N CYS A 94 -2.74 14.74 -6.12
CA CYS A 94 -1.49 13.99 -5.94
C CYS A 94 -1.29 13.55 -4.47
N THR A 95 -2.38 13.43 -3.72
CA THR A 95 -2.36 12.99 -2.32
C THR A 95 -3.51 12.02 -2.07
N THR A 96 -3.23 10.94 -1.36
CA THR A 96 -4.24 9.95 -0.99
C THR A 96 -5.14 10.45 0.15
N SER A 97 -4.76 11.54 0.82
CA SER A 97 -5.55 12.16 1.90
C SER A 97 -6.94 12.61 1.44
N THR A 98 -7.13 12.85 0.14
CA THR A 98 -8.43 13.22 -0.43
C THR A 98 -9.50 12.14 -0.34
N ILE A 99 -9.11 10.89 -0.03
CA ILE A 99 -10.04 9.76 0.16
C ILE A 99 -9.98 9.18 1.58
N ASP A 100 -9.43 9.92 2.55
CA ASP A 100 -9.25 9.46 3.94
C ASP A 100 -10.54 8.91 4.55
N GLY A 101 -11.69 9.53 4.25
CA GLY A 101 -12.99 9.09 4.74
C GLY A 101 -13.33 7.67 4.29
N LEU A 102 -13.24 7.38 2.99
CA LEU A 102 -13.46 6.03 2.46
C LEU A 102 -12.42 5.05 3.00
N SER A 103 -11.14 5.42 3.03
CA SER A 103 -10.08 4.54 3.52
C SER A 103 -10.29 4.17 4.99
N ARG A 104 -10.74 5.08 5.85
CA ARG A 104 -11.06 4.77 7.26
C ARG A 104 -12.22 3.78 7.37
N GLN A 105 -13.24 3.88 6.51
CA GLN A 105 -14.32 2.90 6.47
C GLN A 105 -13.82 1.52 6.03
N ILE A 106 -12.94 1.45 5.02
CA ILE A 106 -12.31 0.19 4.59
C ILE A 106 -11.54 -0.43 5.76
N VAL A 107 -10.69 0.33 6.45
CA VAL A 107 -9.96 -0.18 7.63
C VAL A 107 -10.92 -0.70 8.71
N GLN A 108 -11.98 0.05 9.02
CA GLN A 108 -12.95 -0.36 10.02
C GLN A 108 -13.69 -1.65 9.60
N GLN A 109 -14.07 -1.78 8.32
CA GLN A 109 -14.73 -2.99 7.83
C GLN A 109 -13.75 -4.17 7.77
N SER A 110 -12.49 -3.96 7.41
CA SER A 110 -11.46 -4.99 7.45
C SER A 110 -11.27 -5.56 8.85
N ARG A 111 -11.32 -4.70 9.88
CA ARG A 111 -11.29 -5.15 11.28
C ARG A 111 -12.55 -5.91 11.71
N CYS A 112 -13.67 -5.75 11.00
CA CYS A 112 -14.80 -6.65 11.18
C CYS A 112 -14.49 -8.03 10.59
N VAL A 113 -13.87 -8.09 9.39
CA VAL A 113 -13.49 -9.33 8.67
C VAL A 113 -12.43 -10.13 9.40
N ASP A 114 -11.41 -9.45 9.88
CA ASP A 114 -10.30 -10.03 10.62
C ASP A 114 -9.80 -8.96 11.61
N GLU A 115 -10.04 -9.21 12.89
CA GLU A 115 -9.68 -8.29 13.98
C GLU A 115 -8.16 -8.07 14.10
N ASP A 116 -7.37 -8.98 13.52
CA ASP A 116 -5.90 -8.96 13.57
C ASP A 116 -5.28 -8.33 12.32
N ALA A 117 -6.06 -8.14 11.25
CA ALA A 117 -5.54 -7.63 9.98
C ALA A 117 -4.98 -6.20 10.12
N PHE A 118 -5.72 -5.28 10.75
CA PHE A 118 -5.36 -3.87 10.87
C PHE A 118 -5.54 -3.34 12.29
N VAL A 119 -4.61 -3.69 13.17
CA VAL A 119 -4.52 -3.19 14.54
C VAL A 119 -3.75 -1.87 14.56
N ALA A 120 -4.27 -0.88 15.28
CA ALA A 120 -3.61 0.42 15.41
C ALA A 120 -2.26 0.28 16.15
N LEU A 121 -1.23 0.95 15.63
CA LEU A 121 0.02 1.16 16.34
C LEU A 121 -0.25 2.13 17.50
N PRO A 122 -0.02 1.72 18.76
CA PRO A 122 -0.25 2.60 19.90
C PRO A 122 0.72 3.78 19.85
N ARG A 123 0.28 4.93 20.40
CA ARG A 123 1.14 6.11 20.53
C ARG A 123 2.42 5.77 21.30
N ARG A 124 3.52 6.37 20.88
CA ARG A 124 4.84 6.28 21.52
C ARG A 124 5.51 7.65 21.46
N PRO A 125 6.31 8.02 22.48
CA PRO A 125 6.98 9.33 22.52
C PRO A 125 8.03 9.47 21.41
N ASN A 126 8.55 8.35 20.91
CA ASN A 126 9.60 8.29 19.90
C ASN A 126 9.07 7.87 18.52
N LEU A 127 7.81 8.16 18.24
CA LEU A 127 7.13 7.87 16.97
C LEU A 127 6.55 9.16 16.41
N ALA A 128 6.89 9.48 15.17
CA ALA A 128 6.35 10.60 14.42
C ALA A 128 5.78 10.12 13.07
N ALA A 129 4.60 10.60 12.71
CA ALA A 129 3.97 10.37 11.42
C ALA A 129 3.00 11.52 11.11
N ALA A 130 2.79 11.81 9.84
CA ALA A 130 1.76 12.78 9.45
C ALA A 130 0.34 12.23 9.71
N PRO A 131 -0.68 13.07 9.97
CA PRO A 131 -2.03 12.61 10.32
C PRO A 131 -2.72 11.70 9.28
N HIS A 132 -2.32 11.81 8.01
CA HIS A 132 -2.83 11.01 6.90
C HIS A 132 -2.08 9.67 6.72
N VAL A 133 -1.08 9.38 7.55
CA VAL A 133 -0.41 8.07 7.56
C VAL A 133 -1.25 7.10 8.39
N PHE A 134 -1.70 6.02 7.77
CA PHE A 134 -2.57 5.05 8.42
C PHE A 134 -1.70 4.07 9.22
N LEU A 135 -1.44 4.44 10.49
CA LEU A 135 -0.66 3.66 11.45
C LEU A 135 -1.40 2.40 11.95
N TYR A 136 -1.78 1.56 11.01
CA TYR A 136 -2.37 0.25 11.22
C TYR A 136 -1.47 -0.82 10.63
N PHE A 137 -1.38 -1.95 11.30
CA PHE A 137 -0.55 -3.08 10.88
C PHE A 137 -1.28 -4.38 11.22
N ASN A 138 -0.87 -5.48 10.59
CA ASN A 138 -1.19 -6.79 11.12
C ASN A 138 -0.73 -6.88 12.59
N ARG A 139 -1.50 -7.54 13.45
CA ARG A 139 -1.21 -7.64 14.89
C ARG A 139 0.24 -8.02 15.18
N THR A 140 0.78 -9.01 14.49
CA THR A 140 2.15 -9.50 14.73
C THR A 140 3.22 -8.49 14.28
N ALA A 141 3.00 -7.83 13.14
CA ALA A 141 3.87 -6.75 12.66
C ALA A 141 3.81 -5.53 13.60
N ARG A 142 2.62 -5.18 14.09
CA ARG A 142 2.40 -4.14 15.10
C ARG A 142 3.21 -4.43 16.37
N ASP A 143 3.08 -5.64 16.91
CA ASP A 143 3.77 -6.05 18.15
C ASP A 143 5.29 -6.02 17.98
N ALA A 144 5.79 -6.45 16.82
CA ALA A 144 7.20 -6.37 16.47
C ALA A 144 7.70 -4.93 16.39
N LEU A 145 6.95 -4.04 15.74
CA LEU A 145 7.29 -2.62 15.62
C LEU A 145 7.30 -1.92 17.00
N VAL A 146 6.35 -2.27 17.86
CA VAL A 146 6.33 -1.78 19.26
C VAL A 146 7.61 -2.18 19.99
N LYS A 147 8.06 -3.43 19.88
CA LYS A 147 9.33 -3.86 20.49
C LYS A 147 10.53 -3.07 19.97
N VAL A 148 10.55 -2.73 18.68
CA VAL A 148 11.60 -1.87 18.10
C VAL A 148 11.56 -0.49 18.75
N LEU A 149 10.40 0.19 18.74
CA LEU A 149 10.24 1.52 19.32
C LEU A 149 10.61 1.54 20.80
N ASP A 150 10.16 0.54 21.57
CA ASP A 150 10.40 0.46 23.01
C ASP A 150 11.88 0.19 23.36
N SER A 151 12.64 -0.46 22.46
CA SER A 151 14.07 -0.71 22.61
C SER A 151 14.98 0.43 22.14
N GLN A 152 14.43 1.43 21.44
CA GLN A 152 15.18 2.54 20.84
C GLN A 152 14.64 3.91 21.31
N ARG A 153 14.39 4.05 22.63
CA ARG A 153 13.73 5.25 23.20
C ARG A 153 14.47 6.57 22.95
N GLY A 154 15.79 6.51 22.73
CA GLY A 154 16.63 7.68 22.45
C GLY A 154 16.59 8.18 21.00
N LYS A 155 15.79 7.55 20.12
CA LYS A 155 15.68 7.90 18.70
C LYS A 155 14.22 8.00 18.29
N THR A 156 13.89 8.97 17.45
CA THR A 156 12.52 9.13 16.92
C THR A 156 12.39 8.48 15.55
N MET A 157 11.46 7.54 15.40
CA MET A 157 11.12 6.95 14.11
C MET A 157 10.12 7.82 13.38
N LYS A 158 10.46 8.28 12.17
CA LYS A 158 9.55 8.98 11.25
C LYS A 158 8.96 7.99 10.25
N ILE A 159 7.69 7.64 10.42
CA ILE A 159 6.95 6.76 9.50
C ILE A 159 6.33 7.60 8.39
N GLN A 160 6.69 7.27 7.15
CA GLN A 160 6.18 7.94 5.94
C GLN A 160 4.96 7.21 5.38
N SER A 161 4.94 5.88 5.48
CA SER A 161 3.84 5.04 5.00
C SER A 161 3.75 3.77 5.84
N ALA A 162 2.54 3.28 6.02
CA ALA A 162 2.21 2.04 6.72
C ALA A 162 1.09 1.34 5.94
N LEU A 163 -0.08 1.10 6.54
CA LEU A 163 -1.22 0.60 5.78
C LEU A 163 -1.58 1.55 4.64
N ARG A 164 -1.77 0.99 3.44
CA ARG A 164 -2.44 1.66 2.31
C ARG A 164 -3.62 0.79 1.93
N THR A 165 -4.83 1.32 1.99
CA THR A 165 -6.03 0.59 1.56
C THR A 165 -6.05 0.39 0.04
N VAL A 166 -6.82 -0.57 -0.45
CA VAL A 166 -7.02 -0.84 -1.88
C VAL A 166 -7.43 0.41 -2.67
N ALA A 167 -8.21 1.32 -2.06
CA ALA A 167 -8.58 2.59 -2.69
C ALA A 167 -7.39 3.56 -2.82
N GLN A 168 -6.50 3.62 -1.83
CA GLN A 168 -5.27 4.40 -1.90
C GLN A 168 -4.29 3.78 -2.90
N GLN A 169 -4.18 2.45 -2.91
CA GLN A 169 -3.34 1.74 -3.86
C GLN A 169 -3.84 1.92 -5.30
N TYR A 170 -5.16 1.96 -5.52
CA TYR A 170 -5.77 2.33 -6.81
C TYR A 170 -5.29 3.71 -7.29
N MET A 171 -5.29 4.73 -6.42
CA MET A 171 -4.79 6.07 -6.76
C MET A 171 -3.31 6.03 -7.15
N LEU A 172 -2.46 5.39 -6.32
CA LEU A 172 -1.02 5.25 -6.59
C LEU A 172 -0.76 4.50 -7.92
N ARG A 173 -1.51 3.44 -8.20
CA ARG A 173 -1.39 2.69 -9.46
C ARG A 173 -1.74 3.56 -10.67
N ARG A 174 -2.80 4.37 -10.59
CA ARG A 174 -3.15 5.30 -11.66
C ARG A 174 -2.09 6.37 -11.85
N TRP A 175 -1.58 6.96 -10.77
CA TRP A 175 -0.50 7.95 -10.90
C TRP A 175 0.78 7.35 -11.47
N SER A 176 1.13 6.12 -11.08
CA SER A 176 2.28 5.41 -11.65
C SER A 176 2.11 5.14 -13.16
N THR A 177 0.97 4.58 -13.56
CA THR A 177 0.70 4.28 -14.98
C THR A 177 0.59 5.53 -15.85
N GLN A 178 0.13 6.65 -15.28
CA GLN A 178 0.04 7.93 -15.96
C GLN A 178 1.30 8.79 -15.84
N LYS A 179 2.34 8.32 -15.12
CA LYS A 179 3.58 9.07 -14.81
C LYS A 179 3.31 10.42 -14.14
N ARG A 180 2.34 10.47 -13.23
CA ARG A 180 1.93 11.67 -12.49
C ARG A 180 2.42 11.62 -11.05
N CYS A 181 2.44 12.79 -10.41
CA CYS A 181 2.68 12.93 -8.98
C CYS A 181 4.03 12.35 -8.50
N GLY A 182 5.02 12.24 -9.40
CA GLY A 182 6.34 11.68 -9.09
C GLY A 182 6.35 10.17 -8.79
N ILE A 183 5.22 9.47 -8.96
CA ILE A 183 5.13 8.03 -8.66
C ILE A 183 5.72 7.23 -9.81
N LYS A 184 6.91 6.65 -9.61
CA LYS A 184 7.59 5.85 -10.63
C LYS A 184 6.99 4.46 -10.78
N MET A 185 6.67 3.81 -9.67
CA MET A 185 6.16 2.45 -9.64
C MET A 185 5.16 2.28 -8.52
N ALA A 186 4.08 1.56 -8.80
CA ALA A 186 3.15 1.07 -7.79
C ALA A 186 2.66 -0.32 -8.21
N THR A 187 2.65 -1.27 -7.27
CA THR A 187 2.07 -2.59 -7.47
C THR A 187 0.58 -2.48 -7.83
N PRO A 188 0.02 -3.41 -8.62
CA PRO A 188 -1.42 -3.49 -8.80
C PRO A 188 -2.13 -3.55 -7.44
N PRO A 189 -3.34 -2.97 -7.30
CA PRO A 189 -4.13 -3.11 -6.09
C PRO A 189 -4.49 -4.58 -5.81
N GLY A 190 -4.62 -4.91 -4.52
CA GLY A 190 -4.76 -6.27 -4.01
C GLY A 190 -3.44 -7.07 -4.01
N GLN A 191 -2.30 -6.43 -4.29
CA GLN A 191 -0.98 -7.09 -4.37
C GLN A 191 0.12 -6.37 -3.57
N SER A 192 -0.16 -5.19 -3.01
CA SER A 192 0.84 -4.45 -2.23
C SER A 192 0.97 -5.02 -0.82
N ASN A 193 2.20 -5.14 -0.31
CA ASN A 193 2.40 -5.50 1.10
C ASN A 193 1.89 -4.41 2.07
N HIS A 194 1.73 -3.18 1.61
CA HIS A 194 1.06 -2.13 2.39
C HIS A 194 -0.42 -2.42 2.59
N GLU A 195 -1.09 -3.06 1.64
CA GLU A 195 -2.52 -3.43 1.72
C GLU A 195 -2.76 -4.54 2.75
N THR A 196 -1.73 -5.30 3.12
CA THR A 196 -1.83 -6.37 4.13
C THR A 196 -1.43 -5.92 5.53
N GLY A 197 -1.04 -4.65 5.72
CA GLY A 197 -0.55 -4.15 7.00
C GLY A 197 0.81 -4.75 7.40
N LEU A 198 1.57 -5.26 6.43
CA LEU A 198 2.86 -5.91 6.63
C LEU A 198 4.04 -5.09 6.10
N ALA A 199 3.81 -3.91 5.55
CA ALA A 199 4.87 -3.03 5.06
C ALA A 199 4.98 -1.72 5.87
N LEU A 200 6.17 -1.15 5.85
CA LEU A 200 6.54 0.05 6.57
C LEU A 200 7.57 0.85 5.76
N ASP A 201 7.30 2.13 5.53
CA ASP A 201 8.27 3.07 4.95
C ASP A 201 8.70 4.11 6.00
N ILE A 202 10.01 4.30 6.16
CA ILE A 202 10.58 5.25 7.13
C ILE A 202 11.64 6.15 6.51
N SER A 203 11.75 7.39 7.02
CA SER A 203 12.68 8.40 6.46
C SER A 203 14.16 8.08 6.68
N GLU A 204 14.51 7.42 7.78
CA GLU A 204 15.91 7.21 8.21
C GLU A 204 16.23 5.71 8.34
N PRO A 205 16.12 4.94 7.25
CA PRO A 205 16.19 3.47 7.28
C PRO A 205 17.49 2.97 7.90
N GLY A 206 18.62 3.64 7.64
CA GLY A 206 19.94 3.27 8.18
C GLY A 206 19.99 3.20 9.72
N GLN A 207 19.30 4.10 10.41
CA GLN A 207 19.30 4.18 11.88
C GLN A 207 18.48 3.06 12.55
N TRP A 208 17.48 2.54 11.83
CA TRP A 208 16.49 1.60 12.35
C TRP A 208 16.66 0.18 11.81
N ARG A 209 17.35 0.01 10.68
CA ARG A 209 17.46 -1.25 9.94
C ARG A 209 17.87 -2.44 10.79
N ALA A 210 18.87 -2.28 11.67
CA ALA A 210 19.33 -3.37 12.54
C ALA A 210 18.25 -3.81 13.53
N ALA A 211 17.60 -2.85 14.20
CA ALA A 211 16.52 -3.12 15.17
C ALA A 211 15.26 -3.69 14.50
N LEU A 212 14.89 -3.16 13.33
CA LEU A 212 13.80 -3.70 12.52
C LEU A 212 14.08 -5.15 12.07
N LYS A 213 15.29 -5.44 11.57
CA LYS A 213 15.70 -6.79 11.17
C LYS A 213 15.63 -7.80 12.31
N SER A 214 16.06 -7.43 13.52
CA SER A 214 16.00 -8.35 14.68
C SER A 214 14.56 -8.74 15.04
N GLN A 215 13.60 -7.84 14.77
CA GLN A 215 12.18 -8.07 14.98
C GLN A 215 11.44 -8.67 13.77
N GLY A 216 12.14 -9.05 12.70
CA GLY A 216 11.55 -9.78 11.56
C GLY A 216 11.12 -8.91 10.38
N PHE A 217 11.57 -7.66 10.33
CA PHE A 217 11.41 -6.81 9.15
C PHE A 217 12.57 -7.00 8.17
N ARG A 218 12.26 -7.25 6.91
CA ARG A 218 13.19 -7.33 5.79
C ARG A 218 13.23 -5.99 5.07
N TRP A 219 14.41 -5.39 5.02
CA TRP A 219 14.68 -4.20 4.21
C TRP A 219 14.72 -4.56 2.72
N LEU A 220 14.06 -3.77 1.87
CA LEU A 220 13.97 -4.07 0.42
C LEU A 220 15.24 -3.72 -0.38
N GLY A 221 16.18 -3.01 0.24
CA GLY A 221 17.47 -2.71 -0.36
C GLY A 221 17.47 -1.42 -1.18
N ALA A 222 18.46 -1.26 -2.05
CA ALA A 222 18.66 -0.02 -2.81
C ALA A 222 17.52 0.30 -3.80
N MET A 223 16.73 -0.71 -4.18
CA MET A 223 15.58 -0.54 -5.08
C MET A 223 14.47 0.30 -4.43
N ASP A 224 14.28 0.15 -3.13
CA ASP A 224 13.37 0.96 -2.32
C ASP A 224 13.98 1.13 -0.91
N PRO A 225 14.88 2.12 -0.74
CA PRO A 225 15.67 2.24 0.48
C PRO A 225 14.85 2.52 1.74
N VAL A 226 13.62 3.02 1.62
CA VAL A 226 12.77 3.34 2.77
C VAL A 226 11.90 2.17 3.21
N HIS A 227 11.74 1.16 2.36
CA HIS A 227 10.75 0.10 2.50
C HIS A 227 11.23 -1.10 3.33
N PHE A 228 10.36 -1.56 4.22
CA PHE A 228 10.51 -2.78 5.01
C PHE A 228 9.26 -3.66 4.94
N ASP A 229 9.45 -4.95 4.70
CA ASP A 229 8.41 -5.97 4.82
C ASP A 229 8.54 -6.73 6.14
N TYR A 230 7.47 -6.89 6.91
CA TYR A 230 7.42 -7.87 7.98
C TYR A 230 7.21 -9.27 7.41
N THR A 231 8.13 -10.20 7.69
CA THR A 231 8.14 -11.54 7.06
C THR A 231 7.75 -12.69 7.97
N ARG A 232 7.47 -12.42 9.26
CA ARG A 232 7.10 -13.45 10.25
C ARG A 232 5.59 -13.64 10.41
N ALA A 233 4.79 -12.97 9.58
CA ALA A 233 3.38 -13.26 9.40
C ALA A 233 3.18 -14.05 8.11
N PRO A 234 2.15 -14.91 8.01
CA PRO A 234 1.66 -15.36 6.72
C PRO A 234 1.42 -14.15 5.82
N LYS A 235 1.69 -14.26 4.52
CA LYS A 235 1.26 -13.22 3.58
C LYS A 235 -0.24 -13.06 3.74
N GLY A 236 -0.67 -11.89 4.20
CA GLY A 236 -2.06 -11.62 4.50
C GLY A 236 -2.93 -11.82 3.27
N SER A 237 -4.15 -12.31 3.47
CA SER A 237 -5.18 -12.20 2.44
C SER A 237 -5.47 -10.71 2.19
N ALA A 238 -5.96 -10.35 1.00
CA ALA A 238 -6.34 -8.97 0.68
C ALA A 238 -7.66 -8.59 1.42
N VAL A 239 -7.58 -8.53 2.75
CA VAL A 239 -8.72 -8.30 3.66
C VAL A 239 -9.38 -6.94 3.39
N ASP A 240 -8.60 -5.96 2.94
CA ASP A 240 -9.11 -4.66 2.53
C ASP A 240 -9.96 -4.71 1.25
N VAL A 241 -9.63 -5.61 0.31
CA VAL A 241 -10.42 -5.83 -0.91
C VAL A 241 -11.79 -6.40 -0.58
N ILE A 242 -11.86 -7.45 0.24
CA ILE A 242 -13.17 -8.02 0.65
C ILE A 242 -13.96 -7.03 1.51
N ALA A 243 -13.29 -6.26 2.37
CA ALA A 243 -13.93 -5.20 3.15
C ALA A 243 -14.55 -4.12 2.26
N PHE A 244 -13.82 -3.68 1.21
CA PHE A 244 -14.37 -2.78 0.22
C PHE A 244 -15.59 -3.38 -0.50
N GLN A 245 -15.51 -4.64 -0.93
CA GLN A 245 -16.63 -5.32 -1.61
C GLN A 245 -17.89 -5.37 -0.73
N GLN A 246 -17.74 -5.66 0.56
CA GLN A 246 -18.83 -5.66 1.54
C GLN A 246 -19.43 -4.26 1.73
N LEU A 247 -18.59 -3.22 1.81
CA LEU A 247 -19.03 -1.83 1.91
C LEU A 247 -19.80 -1.41 0.65
N TRP A 248 -19.29 -1.76 -0.53
CA TRP A 248 -19.94 -1.48 -1.80
C TRP A 248 -21.34 -2.09 -1.84
N ASN A 249 -21.45 -3.41 -1.65
CA ASN A 249 -22.71 -4.15 -1.72
C ASN A 249 -23.75 -3.69 -0.68
N ARG A 250 -23.30 -3.15 0.46
CA ARG A 250 -24.19 -2.58 1.48
C ARG A 250 -24.86 -1.28 1.03
N ASN A 251 -24.15 -0.49 0.24
CA ASN A 251 -24.60 0.82 -0.24
C ASN A 251 -25.25 0.73 -1.64
N HIS A 252 -25.06 -0.38 -2.35
CA HIS A 252 -25.55 -0.60 -3.71
C HIS A 252 -26.25 -1.96 -3.82
N PRO A 253 -27.48 -2.10 -3.28
CA PRO A 253 -28.20 -3.38 -3.29
C PRO A 253 -28.50 -3.90 -4.70
N ASP A 254 -28.59 -3.01 -5.68
CA ASP A 254 -28.94 -3.32 -7.08
C ASP A 254 -27.71 -3.43 -8.00
N ASP A 255 -26.50 -3.15 -7.49
CA ASP A 255 -25.23 -3.28 -8.23
C ASP A 255 -24.21 -4.06 -7.39
N LYS A 256 -24.46 -5.34 -7.14
CA LYS A 256 -23.57 -6.15 -6.30
C LYS A 256 -22.36 -6.69 -7.08
N ILE A 257 -21.24 -6.76 -6.38
CA ILE A 257 -20.03 -7.46 -6.82
C ILE A 257 -19.74 -8.67 -5.90
N ALA A 258 -18.91 -9.60 -6.37
CA ALA A 258 -18.51 -10.75 -5.55
C ALA A 258 -17.67 -10.31 -4.34
N GLU A 259 -18.00 -10.83 -3.15
CA GLU A 259 -17.24 -10.61 -1.90
C GLU A 259 -16.22 -11.73 -1.70
N ASN A 260 -15.21 -11.79 -2.56
CA ASN A 260 -14.24 -12.90 -2.60
C ASN A 260 -12.80 -12.46 -2.32
N GLY A 261 -12.58 -11.18 -1.98
CA GLY A 261 -11.25 -10.62 -1.70
C GLY A 261 -10.33 -10.52 -2.91
N ARG A 262 -10.84 -10.75 -4.13
CA ARG A 262 -10.06 -10.61 -5.36
C ARG A 262 -10.26 -9.23 -5.97
N TYR A 263 -9.15 -8.56 -6.29
CA TYR A 263 -9.21 -7.33 -7.08
C TYR A 263 -9.47 -7.69 -8.55
N THR A 264 -10.58 -7.21 -9.09
CA THR A 264 -11.04 -7.47 -10.46
C THR A 264 -11.38 -6.16 -11.16
N ALA A 265 -11.61 -6.18 -12.47
CA ALA A 265 -12.11 -5.01 -13.20
C ALA A 265 -13.44 -4.47 -12.63
N GLU A 266 -14.32 -5.36 -12.15
CA GLU A 266 -15.56 -4.95 -11.49
C GLU A 266 -15.27 -4.23 -10.17
N THR A 267 -14.39 -4.78 -9.32
CA THR A 267 -13.95 -4.12 -8.07
C THR A 267 -13.31 -2.75 -8.37
N GLU A 268 -12.44 -2.67 -9.37
CA GLU A 268 -11.77 -1.43 -9.78
C GLU A 268 -12.79 -0.35 -10.18
N LYS A 269 -13.74 -0.70 -11.05
CA LYS A 269 -14.80 0.20 -11.50
C LYS A 269 -15.58 0.76 -10.31
N ARG A 270 -15.86 -0.08 -9.31
CA ARG A 270 -16.59 0.33 -8.10
C ARG A 270 -15.76 1.21 -7.19
N ILE A 271 -14.46 0.94 -7.04
CA ILE A 271 -13.55 1.84 -6.33
C ILE A 271 -13.58 3.22 -6.98
N ALA A 272 -13.44 3.30 -8.31
CA ALA A 272 -13.46 4.56 -9.04
C ALA A 272 -14.74 5.39 -8.82
N MET A 273 -15.89 4.72 -8.72
CA MET A 273 -17.20 5.35 -8.49
C MET A 273 -17.48 5.67 -7.02
N SER A 274 -16.71 5.10 -6.09
CA SER A 274 -16.98 5.24 -4.65
C SER A 274 -16.81 6.69 -4.18
N PRO A 275 -17.61 7.17 -3.21
CA PRO A 275 -17.48 8.52 -2.70
C PRO A 275 -16.11 8.71 -2.03
N ALA A 276 -15.40 9.80 -2.35
CA ALA A 276 -14.07 10.06 -1.78
C ALA A 276 -14.13 10.19 -0.25
N GLY A 277 -15.17 10.85 0.26
CA GLY A 277 -15.44 11.00 1.70
C GLY A 277 -15.96 9.74 2.40
N GLY A 278 -16.19 8.65 1.67
CA GLY A 278 -16.79 7.41 2.20
C GLY A 278 -18.29 7.30 1.97
N PHE A 279 -18.81 6.09 2.17
CA PHE A 279 -20.22 5.77 1.97
C PHE A 279 -21.10 6.26 3.12
N ALA A 280 -22.39 6.45 2.85
CA ALA A 280 -23.39 6.79 3.88
C ALA A 280 -23.54 5.66 4.92
N ARG A 281 -23.56 4.39 4.47
CA ARG A 281 -23.53 3.23 5.36
C ARG A 281 -22.09 2.73 5.48
N GLY A 282 -21.43 3.12 6.56
CA GLY A 282 -20.06 2.71 6.87
C GLY A 282 -19.93 1.23 7.23
N ALA A 283 -18.84 0.88 7.92
CA ALA A 283 -18.56 -0.48 8.36
C ALA A 283 -19.66 -1.03 9.26
N GLY A 284 -19.84 -2.35 9.28
CA GLY A 284 -20.76 -2.98 10.22
C GLY A 284 -20.42 -4.45 10.40
N CYS A 285 -20.11 -4.80 11.64
CA CYS A 285 -19.56 -6.09 12.01
C CYS A 285 -20.66 -7.14 12.29
N ASP A 286 -21.94 -6.75 12.22
CA ASP A 286 -23.05 -7.61 12.67
C ASP A 286 -23.31 -8.81 11.74
N ARG A 287 -22.98 -8.69 10.44
CA ARG A 287 -23.18 -9.78 9.48
C ARG A 287 -22.24 -10.98 9.68
N GLN A 288 -21.13 -10.81 10.40
CA GLN A 288 -20.12 -11.87 10.53
C GLN A 288 -20.36 -12.79 11.73
N LYS A 289 -21.02 -12.31 12.78
CA LYS A 289 -21.41 -13.15 13.92
C LYS A 289 -22.39 -14.28 13.52
N ALA A 290 -23.16 -14.10 12.45
CA ALA A 290 -24.10 -15.10 11.96
C ALA A 290 -23.45 -16.26 11.16
N GLY A 291 -22.21 -16.10 10.68
CA GLY A 291 -21.51 -17.10 9.87
C GLY A 291 -20.59 -18.04 10.65
N ALA A 292 -20.13 -17.63 11.84
CA ALA A 292 -19.21 -18.42 12.67
C ALA A 292 -19.89 -19.54 13.49
N GLY A 293 -21.23 -19.62 13.48
CA GLY A 293 -22.01 -20.57 14.30
C GLY A 293 -22.25 -21.96 13.69
N LYS A 294 -21.67 -22.30 12.53
CA LYS A 294 -21.80 -23.63 11.91
C LYS A 294 -20.46 -24.34 11.76
N ALA A 295 -19.75 -24.52 12.88
CA ALA A 295 -18.74 -25.57 12.97
C ALA A 295 -19.45 -26.89 13.34
N THR A 296 -19.51 -27.81 12.39
CA THR A 296 -20.00 -29.19 12.58
C THR A 296 -19.23 -29.87 13.72
N PRO A 297 -19.90 -30.51 14.70
CA PRO A 297 -19.20 -31.22 15.76
C PRO A 297 -18.43 -32.42 15.18
N ALA A 298 -17.14 -32.50 15.52
CA ALA A 298 -16.29 -33.62 15.18
C ALA A 298 -16.87 -34.92 15.76
N ARG A 299 -17.14 -35.88 14.88
CA ARG A 299 -17.64 -37.21 15.22
C ARG A 299 -16.47 -38.02 15.80
N SER A 300 -16.44 -38.27 17.11
CA SER A 300 -15.51 -39.24 17.70
C SER A 300 -15.95 -40.66 17.32
N GLY A 301 -15.21 -41.30 16.43
CA GLY A 301 -15.31 -42.74 16.18
C GLY A 301 -14.32 -43.48 17.05
N ARG A 302 -14.83 -44.47 17.80
CA ARG A 302 -14.07 -45.51 18.49
C ARG A 302 -13.43 -46.47 17.50
#